data_AF-A0A2M7RWN2-F1
#
_entry.id   AF-A0A2M7RWN2-F1
#
_cell.length_a   1.000
_cell.length_b   1.000
_cell.length_c   1.000
_cell.angle_alpha   90.00
_cell.angle_beta   90.00
_cell.angle_gamma   90.00
#
_symmetry.space_group_name_H-M   'P 1'
#
loop_
_entity.id
_entity.type
_entity.pdbx_description
1 polymer ?
#
loop_
_entity_poly.entity_id
_entity_poly.type
_entity_poly.pdbx_seq_one_letter_code
_entity_poly.pdbx_strand_id
1 'polypeptide(L)' 'LETIWGTDVVVGDRTIDVHIRKLRERLGDENIETIKGVGYKFKISL' A
#
# COMPACT_ATOMS: atom_id res chain seq x y z
N LEU A 1 6.74 -7.00 1.81
CA LEU A 1 5.84 -7.79 2.70
C LEU A 1 6.56 -8.17 3.99
N GLU A 2 7.76 -8.75 3.88
CA GLU A 2 8.60 -9.12 5.02
C GLU A 2 8.84 -7.98 6.03
N THR A 3 9.02 -6.74 5.58
CA THR A 3 9.28 -5.60 6.46
C THR A 3 8.06 -5.19 7.31
N ILE A 4 6.85 -5.62 6.94
CA ILE A 4 5.60 -5.27 7.64
C ILE A 4 5.05 -6.47 8.42
N TRP A 5 5.14 -7.68 7.87
CA TRP A 5 4.54 -8.88 8.47
C TRP A 5 5.54 -9.98 8.81
N GLY A 6 6.84 -9.80 8.53
CA GLY A 6 7.85 -10.84 8.71
C GLY A 6 7.83 -11.90 7.60
N THR A 7 8.77 -12.84 7.66
CA THR A 7 8.94 -13.91 6.67
C THR A 7 7.89 -15.02 6.79
N ASP A 8 7.23 -15.13 7.95
CA ASP A 8 6.37 -16.27 8.28
C ASP A 8 4.90 -16.04 7.90
N VAL A 9 4.59 -14.90 7.28
CA VAL A 9 3.23 -14.54 6.92
C VAL A 9 3.10 -14.50 5.39
N VAL A 10 2.40 -15.48 4.84
CA VAL A 10 2.02 -15.49 3.43
C VAL A 10 0.81 -14.58 3.24
N VAL A 11 1.02 -13.44 2.58
CA VAL A 11 -0.06 -12.52 2.25
C VAL A 11 -0.14 -12.35 0.75
N GLY A 12 -1.34 -12.56 0.19
CA GLY A 12 -1.60 -12.36 -1.23
C GLY A 12 -1.82 -10.88 -1.60
N ASP A 13 -1.61 -10.56 -2.88
CA ASP A 13 -1.67 -9.20 -3.43
C ASP A 13 -2.99 -8.47 -3.12
N ARG A 14 -4.11 -9.20 -3.13
CA ARG A 14 -5.45 -8.65 -2.84
C ARG A 14 -5.58 -8.10 -1.43
N THR A 15 -4.80 -8.60 -0.47
CA THR A 15 -4.79 -8.07 0.91
C THR A 15 -4.10 -6.71 0.95
N ILE A 16 -3.02 -6.52 0.18
CA ILE A 16 -2.33 -5.23 0.07
C ILE A 16 -3.28 -4.18 -0.50
N ASP A 17 -4.01 -4.51 -1.57
CA ASP A 17 -5.00 -3.59 -2.17
C ASP A 17 -6.05 -3.10 -1.16
N VAL A 18 -6.52 -3.99 -0.27
CA VAL A 18 -7.47 -3.62 0.79
C VAL A 18 -6.85 -2.62 1.77
N HIS A 19 -5.60 -2.83 2.17
CA HIS A 19 -4.91 -1.91 3.07
C HIS A 19 -4.65 -0.56 2.40
N ILE A 20 -4.24 -0.54 1.14
CA ILE A 20 -4.03 0.70 0.39
C ILE A 20 -5.33 1.48 0.23
N ARG A 21 -6.46 0.81 -0.07
CA ARG A 21 -7.78 1.47 -0.10
C ARG A 21 -8.10 2.14 1.23
N LYS A 22 -7.92 1.44 2.35
CA LYS A 22 -8.17 2.00 3.69
C LYS A 22 -7.25 3.17 4.02
N LEU A 23 -6.00 3.16 3.54
CA LEU A 23 -5.07 4.28 3.73
C LEU A 23 -5.52 5.50 2.90
N ARG A 24 -5.93 5.31 1.64
CA ARG A 24 -6.48 6.38 0.80
C ARG A 24 -7.74 7.01 1.41
N GLU A 25 -8.63 6.21 1.98
CA GLU A 25 -9.82 6.69 2.70
C GLU A 25 -9.48 7.62 3.87
N ARG A 26 -8.32 7.43 4.51
CA ARG A 26 -7.90 8.21 5.69
C ARG A 26 -6.97 9.38 5.36
N LEU A 27 -6.14 9.22 4.34
CA LEU A 27 -5.06 10.14 4.01
C LEU A 27 -5.35 10.99 2.77
N GLY A 28 -6.36 10.64 1.97
CA GLY A 28 -6.56 11.23 0.64
C GLY A 28 -5.90 10.38 -0.45
N ASP A 29 -6.53 10.35 -1.63
CA ASP A 29 -6.07 9.55 -2.78
C ASP A 29 -4.77 10.12 -3.38
N GLU A 30 -4.62 11.45 -3.33
CA GLU A 30 -3.49 12.21 -3.86
C GLU A 30 -2.15 11.90 -3.17
N ASN A 31 -2.20 11.34 -1.97
CA ASN A 31 -1.02 11.03 -1.16
C ASN A 31 -0.46 9.62 -1.42
N ILE A 32 -1.15 8.78 -2.19
CA ILE A 32 -0.71 7.40 -2.51
C ILE A 32 -0.79 7.14 -4.02
N GLU A 33 0.38 7.05 -4.66
CA GLU A 33 0.53 6.80 -6.09
C GLU A 33 0.60 5.30 -6.38
N THR A 34 -0.15 4.84 -7.39
CA THR A 34 -0.02 3.48 -7.93
C THR A 34 1.05 3.46 -9.02
N ILE A 35 2.12 2.71 -8.81
CA ILE A 35 3.16 2.44 -9.81
C ILE A 35 2.86 1.08 -10.43
N LYS A 36 2.27 1.09 -11.64
CA LYS A 36 1.83 -0.13 -12.33
C LYS A 36 2.98 -1.14 -12.48
N GLY A 37 2.71 -2.40 -12.12
CA GLY A 37 3.69 -3.49 -12.16
C GLY A 37 4.73 -3.46 -11.03
N VAL A 38 4.68 -2.49 -10.13
CA VAL A 38 5.63 -2.33 -9.02
C VAL A 38 4.94 -2.33 -7.66
N GLY A 39 3.91 -1.51 -7.47
CA GLY A 39 3.21 -1.38 -6.20
C GLY A 39 2.74 0.04 -5.93
N TYR A 40 2.91 0.49 -4.69
CA TYR A 40 2.36 1.76 -4.20
C TYR A 40 3.45 2.63 -3.57
N LYS A 41 3.37 3.94 -3.76
CA LYS A 41 4.30 4.92 -3.20
C LYS A 41 3.57 6.01 -2.45
N PHE A 42 4.00 6.28 -1.22
CA PHE A 42 3.52 7.43 -0.47
C PHE A 42 4.25 8.69 -0.94
N LYS A 43 3.50 9.76 -1.21
CA LYS A 43 4.04 11.06 -1.61
C LYS A 43 3.49 12.11 -0.65
N ILE A 44 4.37 12.84 0.02
CA ILE A 44 3.98 14.03 0.77
C ILE A 44 3.89 15.17 -0.24
N SER A 45 2.69 15.70 -0.41
CA SER A 45 2.51 17.00 -1.08
C SER A 45 2.91 18.07 -0.08
N LEU A 46 4.01 18.77 -0.35
CA LEU A 46 4.42 19.99 0.39
C LEU A 46 3.44 21.13 0.09
#